data_AF-A0A2S9GGA4-F1
#
_entry.id   AF-A0A2S9GGA4-F1
#
_cell.length_a   1.000
_cell.length_b   1.000
_cell.length_c   1.000
_cell.angle_alpha   90.00
_cell.angle_beta   90.00
_cell.angle_gamma   90.00
#
_symmetry.space_group_name_H-M   'P 1'
#
loop_
_entity.id
_entity.type
_entity.pdbx_description
1 polymer ?
#
loop_
_entity_poly.entity_id
_entity_poly.type
_entity_poly.pdbx_seq_one_letter_code
_entity_poly.pdbx_strand_id
1 'polypeptide(L)' 'MRLATWNVNSIRTRVDRVAGWLERADVDVLAMQETKCADGQFPTMPFAALGYEVVHCGFNQW' A
#
# COMPACT_ATOMS: atom_id res chain seq x y z
N MET A 1 -3.31 18.49 -0.34
CA MET A 1 -2.27 17.72 0.37
C MET A 1 -2.84 17.08 1.62
N ARG A 2 -3.25 15.82 1.49
CA ARG A 2 -3.80 14.94 2.50
C ARG A 2 -2.87 13.74 2.65
N LEU A 3 -2.49 13.46 3.89
CA LEU A 3 -1.62 12.37 4.25
C LEU A 3 -2.42 11.39 5.10
N ALA A 4 -2.25 10.10 4.84
CA ALA A 4 -2.85 9.04 5.64
C ALA A 4 -1.79 8.04 6.07
N THR A 5 -2.05 7.37 7.20
CA THR A 5 -1.27 6.23 7.65
C THR A 5 -2.18 5.05 7.90
N TRP A 6 -1.76 3.85 7.51
CA TRP A 6 -2.54 2.64 7.71
C TRP A 6 -1.63 1.44 8.01
N ASN A 7 -1.80 0.87 9.20
CA ASN A 7 -1.36 -0.49 9.48
C ASN A 7 -2.27 -1.48 8.74
N VAL A 8 -1.77 -2.06 7.65
CA VAL A 8 -2.57 -2.91 6.75
C VAL A 8 -2.59 -4.37 7.18
N ASN A 9 -1.68 -4.77 8.10
CA ASN A 9 -1.49 -6.14 8.56
C ASN A 9 -1.51 -7.14 7.38
N SER A 10 -0.45 -7.17 6.57
CA SER A 10 -0.28 -7.88 5.29
C SER A 10 -0.95 -7.21 4.09
N ILE A 11 -0.17 -6.49 3.29
CA ILE A 11 -0.67 -5.79 2.09
C ILE A 11 -1.14 -6.78 1.02
N ARG A 12 -0.48 -7.92 0.85
CA ARG A 12 -0.81 -8.90 -0.19
C ARG A 12 -2.23 -9.47 -0.06
N THR A 13 -2.73 -9.55 1.16
CA THR A 13 -4.08 -10.06 1.46
C THR A 13 -5.13 -8.94 1.55
N ARG A 14 -4.71 -7.67 1.50
CA ARG A 14 -5.59 -6.49 1.60
C ARG A 14 -5.46 -5.52 0.42
N VAL A 15 -4.75 -5.90 -0.64
CA VAL A 15 -4.42 -4.99 -1.76
C VAL A 15 -5.67 -4.35 -2.37
N ASP A 16 -6.70 -5.14 -2.68
CA ASP A 16 -7.94 -4.63 -3.27
C ASP A 16 -8.68 -3.67 -2.33
N ARG A 17 -8.63 -3.94 -1.01
CA ARG A 17 -9.23 -3.09 0.01
C ARG A 17 -8.51 -1.75 0.10
N VAL A 18 -7.17 -1.75 0.06
CA VAL A 18 -6.36 -0.52 0.13
C VAL A 18 -6.52 0.29 -1.16
N ALA A 19 -6.41 -0.36 -2.32
CA ALA A 19 -6.57 0.28 -3.63
C ALA A 19 -7.97 0.90 -3.78
N GLY A 20 -9.03 0.14 -3.49
CA GLY A 20 -10.39 0.67 -3.54
C GLY A 20 -10.66 1.78 -2.52
N TRP A 21 -9.95 1.80 -1.38
CA TRP A 21 -10.04 2.93 -0.45
C TRP A 21 -9.35 4.17 -1.01
N LEU A 22 -8.15 4.04 -1.60
CA LEU A 22 -7.41 5.15 -2.21
C LEU A 22 -8.23 5.84 -3.32
N GLU A 23 -8.95 5.08 -4.14
CA GLU A 23 -9.85 5.63 -5.18
C GLU A 23 -10.91 6.59 -4.64
N ARG A 24 -11.39 6.36 -3.40
CA ARG A 24 -12.47 7.15 -2.79
C ARG A 24 -11.99 8.19 -1.78
N ALA A 25 -10.80 8.00 -1.23
CA ALA A 25 -10.34 8.75 -0.06
C ALA A 25 -9.76 10.14 -0.41
N ASP A 26 -9.41 10.38 -1.67
CA ASP A 26 -8.80 11.65 -2.12
C ASP A 26 -7.59 12.00 -1.24
N VAL A 27 -6.62 11.09 -1.20
CA VAL A 27 -5.39 11.16 -0.39
C VAL A 27 -4.20 11.34 -1.32
N ASP A 28 -3.27 12.24 -0.97
CA ASP A 28 -2.10 12.48 -1.80
C ASP A 28 -0.96 11.50 -1.46
N VAL A 29 -0.84 11.08 -0.18
CA VAL A 29 0.19 10.12 0.26
C VAL A 29 -0.37 9.16 1.31
N LEU A 30 -0.11 7.87 1.14
CA LEU A 30 -0.41 6.82 2.11
C LEU A 30 0.88 6.17 2.63
N ALA A 31 1.14 6.30 3.93
CA ALA A 31 2.17 5.52 4.62
C ALA A 31 1.59 4.20 5.14
N MET A 32 2.20 3.07 4.78
CA MET A 32 1.74 1.74 5.19
C MET A 32 2.67 1.10 6.22
N GLN A 33 2.08 0.44 7.23
CA GLN A 33 2.79 -0.38 8.22
C GLN A 33 2.31 -1.82 8.19
N GLU A 34 3.12 -2.74 8.73
CA GLU A 34 2.87 -4.18 8.71
C GLU A 34 2.52 -4.69 7.30
N THR A 35 3.31 -4.33 6.28
CA THR A 35 3.09 -4.84 4.91
C THR A 35 3.31 -6.35 4.81
N LYS A 36 4.14 -6.94 5.70
CA LYS A 36 4.40 -8.39 5.85
C LYS A 36 4.82 -9.06 4.53
N CYS A 37 5.65 -8.35 3.76
CA CYS A 37 6.24 -8.86 2.54
C CYS A 37 7.62 -8.26 2.31
N ALA A 38 8.46 -8.99 1.58
CA ALA A 38 9.68 -8.43 1.01
C ALA A 38 9.36 -7.54 -0.20
N ASP A 39 10.29 -6.65 -0.58
CA ASP A 39 10.09 -5.68 -1.66
C ASP A 39 9.66 -6.33 -2.98
N GLY A 40 10.32 -7.43 -3.37
CA GLY A 40 9.98 -8.19 -4.59
C GLY A 40 8.60 -8.86 -4.56
N GLN A 41 7.91 -8.85 -3.41
CA GLN A 41 6.58 -9.41 -3.23
C GLN A 41 5.52 -8.32 -3.01
N PHE A 42 5.90 -7.04 -2.98
CA PHE A 42 4.95 -5.94 -2.80
C PHE A 42 4.11 -5.77 -4.07
N PRO A 43 2.77 -5.67 -3.97
CA PRO A 43 1.91 -5.56 -5.13
C PRO A 43 1.90 -4.13 -5.66
N THR A 44 2.95 -3.71 -6.37
CA THR A 44 3.09 -2.33 -6.88
C THR A 44 2.08 -2.00 -7.98
N MET A 45 1.74 -2.97 -8.85
CA MET A 45 0.92 -2.75 -10.04
C MET A 45 -0.46 -2.12 -9.75
N PRO A 46 -1.23 -2.60 -8.74
CA PRO A 46 -2.50 -1.97 -8.37
C PRO A 46 -2.37 -0.48 -7.98
N PHE A 47 -1.32 -0.09 -7.27
CA PHE A 47 -1.11 1.31 -6.87
C PHE A 47 -0.63 2.17 -8.04
N ALA A 48 0.25 1.63 -8.90
CA ALA A 48 0.70 2.28 -10.11
C ALA A 48 -0.45 2.54 -11.09
N ALA A 49 -1.41 1.59 -11.20
CA ALA A 49 -2.61 1.76 -12.02
C ALA A 49 -3.53 2.90 -11.52
N LEU A 50 -3.46 3.23 -10.22
CA LEU A 50 -4.13 4.37 -9.61
C LEU A 50 -3.32 5.68 -9.71
N GLY A 51 -2.15 5.66 -10.36
CA GLY A 51 -1.26 6.81 -10.50
C GLY A 51 -0.36 7.08 -9.30
N TYR A 52 -0.26 6.17 -8.33
CA TYR A 52 0.64 6.32 -7.20
C TYR A 52 2.02 5.74 -7.51
N GLU A 53 3.04 6.49 -7.13
CA GLU A 53 4.39 5.98 -7.00
C GLU A 53 4.55 5.22 -5.67
N VAL A 54 5.25 4.09 -5.71
CA VAL A 54 5.46 3.24 -4.53
C VAL A 54 6.94 3.15 -4.22
N VAL A 55 7.28 3.46 -2.97
CA VAL A 55 8.55 3.09 -2.35
C VAL A 55 8.22 2.19 -1.17
N HIS A 56 8.79 0.99 -1.17
CA HIS A 56 8.54 -0.01 -0.14
C HIS A 56 9.87 -0.53 0.41
N CYS A 57 9.88 -0.85 1.69
CA CYS A 57 10.97 -1.52 2.39
C CYS A 57 10.35 -2.53 3.33
N GLY A 58 10.63 -3.81 3.10
CA GLY A 58 10.18 -4.92 3.91
C GLY A 58 11.06 -6.16 3.73
N PHE A 59 11.10 -7.00 4.76
CA PHE A 59 12.06 -8.11 4.82
C PHE A 59 11.41 -9.48 4.75
N ASN A 60 10.29 -9.68 5.43
CA ASN A 60 9.58 -10.96 5.47
C ASN A 60 8.12 -10.79 5.93
N GLN A 61 7.45 -11.90 6.19
CA GLN A 61 6.02 -11.96 6.57
C GLN A 61 5.75 -11.91 8.08
N TRP A 62 6.79 -11.81 8.91
CA TRP A 62 6.73 -11.86 10.37
C TRP A 62 6.82 -10.47 10.98
#